data_AF-A0A957LR88-F1
#
_entry.id   AF-A0A957LR88-F1
#
_cell.length_a   1.000
_cell.length_b   1.000
_cell.length_c   1.000
_cell.angle_alpha   90.00
_cell.angle_beta   90.00
_cell.angle_gamma   90.00
#
_symmetry.space_group_name_H-M   'P 1'
#
loop_
_entity.id
_entity.type
_entity.pdbx_description
1 polymer ?
#
loop_
_entity_poly.entity_id
_entity_poly.type
_entity_poly.pdbx_seq_one_letter_code
_entity_poly.pdbx_strand_id
1 'polypeptide(L)'
;MPWGQRPKGKRGSGWGWGGDGDGEGRFHISQTIAGIVEVVAGGVLRAGKTSYDDDSAGWWIGRDPVTEAGKINIGDESRYFKWSGSAVEIAGSISGSILEIVMATGGVIRAGKASFADTTAGWWLGDHLGTPKFSVGDASEGLTWDGAALAVLGAIGGTITDLLIDTSGAIRSAKTAYRDTTAGWWLGMDGTTPKLNIGNASYSLKWTGTALEVLGSIGGTV
;
A
#
# COMPACT_ATOMS: atom_id res chain seq x y z
N MET A 1 -19.94 18.64 -92.34
CA MET A 1 -20.40 17.83 -91.19
C MET A 1 -19.61 16.53 -91.18
N PRO A 2 -19.21 15.94 -90.05
CA PRO A 2 -18.57 16.51 -88.86
C PRO A 2 -17.22 15.84 -88.53
N TRP A 3 -16.48 16.46 -87.61
CA TRP A 3 -15.35 15.87 -86.88
C TRP A 3 -15.81 14.70 -86.00
N GLY A 4 -14.99 13.65 -85.88
CA GLY A 4 -15.20 12.53 -84.95
C GLY A 4 -13.88 11.89 -84.55
N GLN A 5 -13.50 12.08 -83.29
CA GLN A 5 -12.21 11.76 -82.68
C GLN A 5 -11.88 10.26 -82.68
N ARG A 6 -10.58 9.93 -82.88
CA ARG A 6 -10.01 8.61 -82.57
C ARG A 6 -9.89 8.48 -81.04
N PRO A 7 -10.40 7.41 -80.41
CA PRO A 7 -10.14 7.18 -78.99
C PRO A 7 -8.67 6.79 -78.77
N LYS A 8 -7.87 7.70 -78.20
CA LYS A 8 -6.59 7.36 -77.55
C LYS A 8 -6.87 6.95 -76.10
N GLY A 9 -7.17 5.67 -75.88
CA GLY A 9 -7.12 5.06 -74.56
C GLY A 9 -5.66 4.92 -74.12
N LYS A 10 -5.30 5.64 -73.04
CA LYS A 10 -3.93 5.77 -72.53
C LYS A 10 -3.35 4.42 -72.08
N ARG A 11 -2.17 4.07 -72.63
CA ARG A 11 -1.18 3.25 -71.93
C ARG A 11 -0.51 4.12 -70.86
N GLY A 12 -0.31 3.57 -69.67
CA GLY A 12 0.60 4.16 -68.68
C GLY A 12 0.15 3.97 -67.23
N SER A 13 0.66 2.91 -66.61
CA SER A 13 0.89 2.85 -65.16
C SER A 13 1.72 4.08 -64.73
N GLY A 14 1.21 4.87 -63.80
CA GLY A 14 1.90 6.04 -63.29
C GLY A 14 1.72 6.16 -61.80
N TRP A 15 2.64 5.56 -61.05
CA TRP A 15 2.94 5.97 -59.68
C TRP A 15 3.48 7.40 -59.75
N GLY A 16 2.70 8.38 -59.29
CA GLY A 16 3.13 9.77 -59.24
C GLY A 16 4.12 9.98 -58.11
N TRP A 17 5.41 10.07 -58.46
CA TRP A 17 6.43 10.70 -57.62
C TRP A 17 6.31 12.21 -57.80
N GLY A 18 5.67 12.89 -56.85
CA GLY A 18 5.76 14.34 -56.68
C GLY A 18 6.67 14.61 -55.49
N GLY A 19 7.95 14.83 -55.77
CA GLY A 19 8.88 15.42 -54.82
C GLY A 19 9.07 16.87 -55.22
N ASP A 20 8.64 17.78 -54.36
CA ASP A 20 9.12 19.16 -54.29
C ASP A 20 9.31 19.45 -52.79
N GLY A 21 10.49 19.95 -52.47
CA GLY A 21 11.04 19.91 -51.12
C GLY A 21 10.78 21.17 -50.31
N ASP A 22 10.30 20.95 -49.09
CA ASP A 22 10.57 21.76 -47.90
C ASP A 22 9.95 21.08 -46.65
N GLY A 23 10.81 20.70 -45.71
CA GLY A 23 10.44 20.21 -44.38
C GLY A 23 10.27 18.68 -44.29
N GLU A 24 11.23 18.02 -43.64
CA GLU A 24 11.21 16.62 -43.16
C GLU A 24 10.04 15.77 -43.67
N GLY A 25 10.26 15.10 -44.81
CA GLY A 25 9.30 14.17 -45.40
C GLY A 25 8.98 13.02 -44.44
N ARG A 26 8.01 13.24 -43.56
CA ARG A 26 7.40 12.18 -42.76
C ARG A 26 6.54 11.36 -43.71
N PHE A 27 7.05 10.20 -44.07
CA PHE A 27 6.31 9.22 -44.86
C PHE A 27 5.14 8.70 -44.01
N HIS A 28 3.97 9.31 -44.17
CA HIS A 28 2.75 8.83 -43.53
C HIS A 28 2.18 7.66 -44.33
N ILE A 29 2.52 6.44 -43.91
CA ILE A 29 1.74 5.26 -44.30
C ILE A 29 0.46 5.26 -43.46
N SER A 30 -0.61 5.84 -43.98
CA SER A 30 -1.95 5.65 -43.41
C SER A 30 -2.58 4.41 -44.02
N GLN A 31 -2.10 3.22 -43.62
CA GLN A 31 -2.73 1.96 -43.98
C GLN A 31 -3.73 1.58 -42.89
N THR A 32 -4.98 1.28 -43.28
CA THR A 32 -5.87 0.48 -42.44
C THR A 32 -5.32 -0.93 -42.43
N ILE A 33 -4.45 -1.27 -41.47
CA ILE A 33 -3.91 -2.63 -41.34
C ILE A 33 -4.98 -3.50 -40.66
N ALA A 34 -5.96 -3.94 -41.46
CA ALA A 34 -6.94 -4.91 -41.02
C ALA A 34 -6.27 -6.30 -40.94
N GLY A 35 -5.81 -6.68 -39.75
CA GLY A 35 -5.71 -8.10 -39.38
C GLY A 35 -4.38 -8.65 -38.82
N ILE A 36 -3.22 -7.99 -38.91
CA ILE A 36 -1.96 -8.61 -38.46
C ILE A 36 -0.93 -7.54 -38.04
N VAL A 37 -0.93 -7.10 -36.79
CA VAL A 37 0.30 -6.52 -36.21
C VAL A 37 0.86 -7.56 -35.27
N GLU A 38 1.81 -8.36 -35.78
CA GLU A 38 2.62 -9.26 -34.96
C GLU A 38 3.83 -8.49 -34.45
N VAL A 39 3.91 -8.30 -33.13
CA VAL A 39 5.09 -7.73 -32.48
C VAL A 39 6.04 -8.88 -32.15
N VAL A 40 7.02 -9.11 -33.02
CA VAL A 40 8.10 -10.10 -32.83
C VAL A 40 9.13 -9.63 -31.79
N ALA A 41 10.12 -10.46 -31.45
CA ALA A 41 11.21 -10.05 -30.55
C ALA A 41 11.86 -8.73 -31.02
N GLY A 42 11.97 -7.75 -30.13
CA GLY A 42 12.44 -6.39 -30.44
C GLY A 42 11.45 -5.50 -31.21
N GLY A 43 10.27 -6.00 -31.56
CA GLY A 43 9.19 -5.23 -32.17
C GLY A 43 8.61 -4.21 -31.20
N VAL A 44 8.28 -3.01 -31.70
CA VAL A 44 7.80 -1.89 -30.90
C VAL A 44 6.73 -1.09 -31.65
N LEU A 45 5.66 -0.76 -30.93
CA LEU A 45 4.70 0.29 -31.28
C LEU A 45 4.85 1.42 -30.24
N ARG A 46 4.98 2.67 -30.68
CA ARG A 46 5.22 3.80 -29.77
C ARG A 46 4.77 5.14 -30.34
N ALA A 47 4.47 6.07 -29.45
CA ALA A 47 4.32 7.50 -29.75
C ALA A 47 4.91 8.32 -28.60
N GLY A 48 5.77 9.31 -28.91
CA GLY A 48 6.40 10.19 -27.91
C GLY A 48 7.50 9.55 -27.06
N LYS A 49 7.70 8.22 -27.14
CA LYS A 49 8.73 7.46 -26.44
C LYS A 49 9.68 6.76 -27.40
N THR A 50 10.94 6.59 -27.01
CA THR A 50 12.00 5.92 -27.78
C THR A 50 12.40 4.55 -27.21
N SER A 51 12.08 4.26 -25.95
CA SER A 51 12.31 2.96 -25.32
C SER A 51 11.23 2.68 -24.26
N TYR A 52 11.27 1.48 -23.68
CA TYR A 52 10.44 1.15 -22.52
C TYR A 52 10.76 2.08 -21.32
N ASP A 53 12.03 2.44 -21.10
CA ASP A 53 12.46 3.28 -19.98
C ASP A 53 12.37 4.79 -20.27
N ASP A 54 11.81 5.19 -21.42
CA ASP A 54 11.64 6.60 -21.75
C ASP A 54 10.50 7.22 -20.93
N ASP A 55 10.83 8.21 -20.11
CA ASP A 55 9.89 8.90 -19.22
C ASP A 55 9.22 10.13 -19.87
N SER A 56 9.53 10.43 -21.14
CA SER A 56 8.83 11.47 -21.93
C SER A 56 7.35 11.12 -22.10
N ALA A 57 6.46 12.12 -22.09
CA ALA A 57 5.02 11.86 -22.25
C ALA A 57 4.70 11.09 -23.55
N GLY A 58 3.94 9.99 -23.43
CA GLY A 58 3.55 9.18 -24.58
C GLY A 58 3.19 7.75 -24.21
N TRP A 59 3.36 6.83 -25.15
CA TRP A 59 3.20 5.39 -24.92
C TRP A 59 4.20 4.56 -25.71
N TRP A 60 4.55 3.41 -25.16
CA TRP A 60 5.41 2.38 -25.73
C TRP A 60 4.81 1.02 -25.40
N ILE A 61 4.66 0.16 -26.42
CA ILE A 61 4.20 -1.22 -26.29
C ILE A 61 5.12 -2.07 -27.16
N GLY A 62 5.75 -3.09 -26.59
CA GLY A 62 6.73 -3.88 -27.33
C GLY A 62 7.21 -5.11 -26.58
N ARG A 63 8.14 -5.84 -27.21
CA ARG A 63 8.82 -7.00 -26.63
C ARG A 63 10.24 -6.59 -26.26
N ASP A 64 10.67 -6.94 -25.04
CA ASP A 64 12.07 -6.80 -24.65
C ASP A 64 12.95 -7.66 -25.57
N PRO A 65 14.02 -7.11 -26.19
CA PRO A 65 14.82 -7.84 -27.16
C PRO A 65 15.70 -8.94 -26.54
N VAL A 66 15.86 -8.95 -25.22
CA VAL A 66 16.71 -9.92 -24.50
C VAL A 66 15.86 -10.99 -23.82
N THR A 67 14.85 -10.57 -23.07
CA THR A 67 14.00 -11.47 -22.28
C THR A 67 12.75 -11.92 -23.03
N GLU A 68 12.46 -11.28 -24.17
CA GLU A 68 11.24 -11.47 -24.96
C GLU A 68 9.94 -11.20 -24.19
N ALA A 69 10.01 -10.62 -23.00
CA ALA A 69 8.83 -10.26 -22.23
C ALA A 69 8.08 -9.13 -22.92
N GLY A 70 6.75 -9.24 -22.99
CA GLY A 70 5.89 -8.12 -23.38
C GLY A 70 5.94 -7.04 -22.32
N LYS A 71 6.11 -5.78 -22.74
CA LYS A 71 6.22 -4.61 -21.87
C LYS A 71 5.28 -3.50 -22.33
N ILE A 72 4.79 -2.70 -21.39
CA ILE A 72 3.92 -1.52 -21.62
C ILE A 72 4.47 -0.36 -20.79
N ASN A 73 4.57 0.83 -21.37
CA ASN A 73 4.80 2.09 -20.65
C ASN A 73 3.89 3.17 -21.24
N ILE A 74 2.96 3.70 -20.44
CA ILE A 74 2.03 4.77 -20.81
C ILE A 74 2.15 5.88 -19.79
N GLY A 75 2.29 7.12 -20.24
CA GLY A 75 2.35 8.31 -19.37
C GLY A 75 3.70 9.02 -19.39
N ASP A 76 4.00 9.71 -18.29
CA ASP A 76 5.22 10.51 -18.06
C ASP A 76 5.96 10.05 -16.78
N GLU A 77 7.05 10.73 -16.40
CA GLU A 77 7.84 10.41 -15.20
C GLU A 77 7.03 10.40 -13.89
N SER A 78 5.95 11.18 -13.81
CA SER A 78 5.18 11.41 -12.57
C SER A 78 3.85 10.66 -12.55
N ARG A 79 3.28 10.38 -13.72
CA ARG A 79 1.99 9.70 -13.90
C ARG A 79 2.12 8.67 -14.99
N TYR A 80 2.18 7.40 -14.61
CA TYR A 80 2.35 6.32 -15.56
C TYR A 80 1.58 5.06 -15.16
N PHE A 81 1.35 4.22 -16.16
CA PHE A 81 1.06 2.81 -16.03
C PHE A 81 2.15 2.03 -16.77
N LYS A 82 2.86 1.15 -16.07
CA LYS A 82 3.92 0.31 -16.64
C LYS A 82 3.62 -1.17 -16.36
N TRP A 83 3.79 -2.02 -17.37
CA TRP A 83 3.94 -3.47 -17.22
C TRP A 83 5.38 -3.82 -17.62
N SER A 84 6.17 -4.34 -16.68
CA SER A 84 7.59 -4.63 -16.89
C SER A 84 7.86 -6.02 -17.47
N GLY A 85 6.83 -6.82 -17.67
CA GLY A 85 6.95 -8.26 -17.93
C GLY A 85 6.76 -9.11 -16.68
N SER A 86 6.83 -8.50 -15.49
CA SER A 86 6.63 -9.20 -14.21
C SER A 86 5.76 -8.43 -13.21
N ALA A 87 5.71 -7.10 -13.30
CA ALA A 87 4.96 -6.26 -12.37
C ALA A 87 4.16 -5.18 -13.10
N VAL A 88 3.01 -4.83 -12.54
CA VAL A 88 2.28 -3.61 -12.86
C VAL A 88 2.75 -2.53 -11.89
N GLU A 89 3.23 -1.42 -12.42
CA GLU A 89 3.61 -0.24 -11.65
C GLU A 89 2.74 0.94 -12.09
N ILE A 90 2.18 1.64 -11.11
CA ILE A 90 1.32 2.80 -11.36
C ILE A 90 1.85 3.95 -10.51
N ALA A 91 2.14 5.07 -11.17
CA ALA A 91 2.36 6.35 -10.50
C ALA A 91 1.17 7.27 -10.77
N GLY A 92 0.66 7.91 -9.73
CA GLY A 92 -0.51 8.78 -9.78
C GLY A 92 -1.73 8.20 -9.07
N SER A 93 -2.89 8.79 -9.36
CA SER A 93 -4.16 8.43 -8.72
C SER A 93 -4.92 7.39 -9.54
N ILE A 94 -5.46 6.36 -8.89
CA ILE A 94 -6.48 5.49 -9.47
C ILE A 94 -7.84 6.04 -9.03
N SER A 95 -8.59 6.64 -9.95
CA SER A 95 -9.91 7.23 -9.68
C SER A 95 -11.03 6.33 -10.16
N GLY A 96 -12.09 6.18 -9.35
CA GLY A 96 -13.24 5.32 -9.63
C GLY A 96 -13.48 4.34 -8.47
N SER A 97 -14.41 3.41 -8.66
CA SER A 97 -14.66 2.37 -7.66
C SER A 97 -13.67 1.23 -7.82
N ILE A 98 -12.88 0.97 -6.78
CA ILE A 98 -12.16 -0.31 -6.63
C ILE A 98 -13.10 -1.24 -5.87
N LEU A 99 -13.54 -2.32 -6.52
CA LEU A 99 -14.53 -3.23 -5.93
C LEU A 99 -13.94 -4.03 -4.76
N GLU A 100 -12.70 -4.51 -4.90
CA GLU A 100 -12.03 -5.34 -3.92
C GLU A 100 -10.51 -5.14 -4.02
N ILE A 101 -9.83 -5.21 -2.86
CA ILE A 101 -8.37 -5.33 -2.77
C ILE A 101 -8.08 -6.61 -1.99
N VAL A 102 -7.63 -7.66 -2.70
CA VAL A 102 -7.17 -8.90 -2.08
C VAL A 102 -5.64 -8.87 -2.03
N MET A 103 -5.07 -9.01 -0.82
CA MET A 103 -3.62 -9.12 -0.64
C MET A 103 -3.22 -10.58 -0.53
N ALA A 104 -2.24 -11.01 -1.33
CA ALA A 104 -1.57 -12.29 -1.14
C ALA A 104 -0.63 -12.25 0.07
N THR A 105 -0.15 -13.42 0.51
CA THR A 105 0.93 -13.50 1.50
C THR A 105 2.14 -12.66 1.08
N GLY A 106 2.61 -11.78 1.96
CA GLY A 106 3.67 -10.81 1.68
C GLY A 106 3.21 -9.52 1.01
N GLY A 107 1.93 -9.41 0.62
CA GLY A 107 1.33 -8.19 0.07
C GLY A 107 1.22 -7.10 1.13
N VAL A 108 1.47 -5.84 0.73
CA VAL A 108 1.48 -4.69 1.64
C VAL A 108 0.87 -3.45 1.00
N ILE A 109 0.23 -2.64 1.84
CA ILE A 109 -0.15 -1.25 1.57
C ILE A 109 0.50 -0.41 2.68
N ARG A 110 1.34 0.56 2.31
CA ARG A 110 2.19 1.26 3.28
C ARG A 110 2.57 2.66 2.83
N ALA A 111 2.89 3.51 3.79
CA ALA A 111 3.58 4.79 3.57
C ALA A 111 4.53 5.06 4.75
N GLY A 112 5.74 5.54 4.48
CA GLY A 112 6.73 5.88 5.51
C GLY A 112 7.40 4.68 6.22
N LYS A 113 6.79 3.50 6.19
CA LYS A 113 7.32 2.26 6.77
C LYS A 113 7.73 1.25 5.69
N ALA A 114 8.89 0.62 5.81
CA ALA A 114 9.36 -0.46 4.92
C ALA A 114 8.84 -1.85 5.32
N SER A 115 8.54 -2.06 6.61
CA SER A 115 8.06 -3.33 7.16
C SER A 115 7.19 -3.09 8.39
N PHE A 116 6.53 -4.14 8.90
CA PHE A 116 5.80 -4.08 10.17
C PHE A 116 6.70 -3.65 11.35
N ALA A 117 7.96 -4.09 11.37
CA ALA A 117 8.92 -3.79 12.44
C ALA A 117 9.54 -2.38 12.32
N ASP A 118 9.23 -1.64 11.24
CA ASP A 118 9.76 -0.30 11.02
C ASP A 118 9.11 0.69 11.98
N THR A 119 9.93 1.35 12.79
CA THR A 119 9.52 2.33 13.79
C THR A 119 9.49 3.77 13.28
N THR A 120 9.84 4.00 12.01
CA THR A 120 9.72 5.31 11.36
C THR A 120 8.27 5.75 11.26
N ALA A 121 7.97 7.05 11.41
CA ALA A 121 6.62 7.57 11.29
C ALA A 121 5.95 7.17 9.95
N GLY A 122 4.74 6.63 10.02
CA GLY A 122 4.00 6.18 8.85
C GLY A 122 2.95 5.15 9.19
N TRP A 123 2.56 4.36 8.19
CA TRP A 123 1.64 3.23 8.37
C TRP A 123 1.99 2.06 7.46
N TRP A 124 1.60 0.87 7.90
CA TRP A 124 1.80 -0.40 7.22
C TRP A 124 0.59 -1.29 7.49
N LEU A 125 0.02 -1.84 6.42
CA LEU A 125 -1.04 -2.85 6.44
C LEU A 125 -0.64 -3.96 5.49
N GLY A 126 -0.69 -5.22 5.92
CA GLY A 126 -0.30 -6.30 5.04
C GLY A 126 -0.34 -7.68 5.69
N ASP A 127 -0.04 -8.68 4.89
CA ASP A 127 0.14 -10.05 5.33
C ASP A 127 1.64 -10.32 5.48
N HIS A 128 2.10 -10.45 6.72
CA HIS A 128 3.49 -10.80 7.02
C HIS A 128 3.58 -12.28 7.36
N LEU A 129 4.11 -13.08 6.41
CA LEU A 129 4.33 -14.52 6.58
C LEU A 129 3.04 -15.30 6.91
N GLY A 130 1.91 -14.93 6.30
CA GLY A 130 0.60 -15.54 6.51
C GLY A 130 -0.19 -14.93 7.66
N THR A 131 0.34 -13.89 8.30
CA THR A 131 -0.31 -13.20 9.43
C THR A 131 -0.68 -11.78 9.02
N PRO A 132 -1.98 -11.43 8.97
CA PRO A 132 -2.41 -10.05 8.79
C PRO A 132 -1.93 -9.18 9.94
N LYS A 133 -1.24 -8.09 9.64
CA LYS A 133 -0.74 -7.12 10.62
C LYS A 133 -1.07 -5.69 10.20
N PHE A 134 -1.13 -4.81 11.19
CA PHE A 134 -1.33 -3.38 11.00
C PHE A 134 -0.44 -2.60 11.94
N SER A 135 0.12 -1.48 11.48
CA SER A 135 0.91 -0.56 12.29
C SER A 135 0.72 0.86 11.77
N VAL A 136 0.46 1.81 12.68
CA VAL A 136 0.42 3.25 12.39
C VAL A 136 1.14 4.01 13.50
N GLY A 137 1.85 5.08 13.13
CA GLY A 137 2.63 5.89 14.05
C GLY A 137 4.13 5.55 14.02
N ASP A 138 4.80 5.72 15.15
CA ASP A 138 6.24 5.51 15.32
C ASP A 138 6.56 4.70 16.60
N ALA A 139 7.80 4.78 17.09
CA ALA A 139 8.25 4.08 18.30
C ALA A 139 7.58 4.58 19.61
N SER A 140 7.06 5.82 19.62
CA SER A 140 6.57 6.49 20.83
C SER A 140 5.05 6.61 20.85
N GLU A 141 4.45 6.85 19.69
CA GLU A 141 3.01 7.08 19.54
C GLU A 141 2.48 6.23 18.38
N GLY A 142 1.49 5.37 18.62
CA GLY A 142 1.01 4.48 17.58
C GLY A 142 -0.03 3.45 18.00
N LEU A 143 -0.50 2.69 17.02
CA LEU A 143 -1.40 1.57 17.19
C LEU A 143 -0.94 0.41 16.32
N THR A 144 -0.80 -0.79 16.90
CA THR A 144 -0.31 -1.97 16.18
C THR A 144 -1.18 -3.19 16.46
N TRP A 145 -1.46 -3.95 15.41
CA TRP A 145 -1.96 -5.33 15.49
C TRP A 145 -0.89 -6.26 14.91
N ASP A 146 -0.34 -7.15 15.73
CA ASP A 146 0.76 -8.03 15.33
C ASP A 146 0.30 -9.44 14.90
N GLY A 147 -1.00 -9.70 14.91
CA GLY A 147 -1.62 -11.01 14.71
C GLY A 147 -2.11 -11.69 15.99
N ALA A 148 -1.73 -11.18 17.16
CA ALA A 148 -2.10 -11.73 18.46
C ALA A 148 -2.58 -10.65 19.44
N ALA A 149 -1.95 -9.47 19.42
CA ALA A 149 -2.24 -8.38 20.34
C ALA A 149 -2.47 -7.06 19.60
N LEU A 150 -3.45 -6.30 20.09
CA LEU A 150 -3.60 -4.89 19.81
C LEU A 150 -2.80 -4.11 20.87
N ALA A 151 -1.81 -3.33 20.44
CA ALA A 151 -1.06 -2.44 21.31
C ALA A 151 -1.32 -0.98 20.92
N VAL A 152 -1.39 -0.13 21.94
CA VAL A 152 -1.44 1.33 21.80
C VAL A 152 -0.20 1.88 22.49
N LEU A 153 0.57 2.68 21.76
CA LEU A 153 1.74 3.39 22.25
C LEU A 153 1.39 4.86 22.43
N GLY A 154 1.87 5.46 23.51
CA GLY A 154 1.57 6.85 23.88
C GLY A 154 0.28 7.01 24.68
N ALA A 155 -0.22 8.23 24.72
CA ALA A 155 -1.43 8.58 25.47
C ALA A 155 -2.70 8.30 24.65
N ILE A 156 -3.73 7.74 25.28
CA ILE A 156 -5.08 7.69 24.72
C ILE A 156 -5.74 9.03 25.01
N GLY A 157 -5.90 9.87 23.98
CA GLY A 157 -6.57 11.17 24.09
C GLY A 157 -8.09 11.05 24.20
N GLY A 158 -8.71 12.03 24.87
CA GLY A 158 -10.17 12.10 25.05
C GLY A 158 -10.67 11.43 26.34
N THR A 159 -12.00 11.39 26.50
CA THR A 159 -12.65 10.75 27.65
C THR A 159 -12.94 9.28 27.34
N ILE A 160 -12.41 8.37 28.16
CA ILE A 160 -12.84 6.97 28.18
C ILE A 160 -14.11 6.91 29.05
N THR A 161 -15.28 6.75 28.42
CA THR A 161 -16.56 6.70 29.15
C THR A 161 -16.75 5.39 29.89
N ASP A 162 -16.34 4.28 29.26
CA ASP A 162 -16.40 2.93 29.82
C ASP A 162 -15.11 2.18 29.49
N LEU A 163 -14.60 1.45 30.49
CA LEU A 163 -13.47 0.53 30.32
C LEU A 163 -13.87 -0.84 30.86
N LEU A 164 -14.18 -1.76 29.93
CA LEU A 164 -14.48 -3.15 30.26
C LEU A 164 -13.18 -3.97 30.38
N ILE A 165 -13.06 -4.68 31.49
CA ILE A 165 -11.97 -5.63 31.75
C ILE A 165 -12.61 -7.02 31.79
N ASP A 166 -12.24 -7.91 30.87
CA ASP A 166 -12.77 -9.28 30.84
C ASP A 166 -12.13 -10.17 31.94
N THR A 167 -12.56 -11.42 32.03
CA THR A 167 -12.26 -12.46 33.04
C THR A 167 -10.78 -12.75 33.30
N SER A 168 -9.85 -12.19 32.53
CA SER A 168 -8.40 -12.29 32.73
C SER A 168 -7.65 -10.95 32.59
N GLY A 169 -8.38 -9.86 32.40
CA GLY A 169 -7.78 -8.54 32.19
C GLY A 169 -7.39 -7.86 33.49
N ALA A 170 -6.49 -6.89 33.37
CA ALA A 170 -6.15 -5.97 34.45
C ALA A 170 -5.73 -4.61 33.90
N ILE A 171 -6.00 -3.56 34.67
CA ILE A 171 -5.38 -2.25 34.54
C ILE A 171 -4.34 -2.16 35.65
N ARG A 172 -3.10 -1.82 35.30
CA ARG A 172 -1.99 -1.89 36.25
C ARG A 172 -0.88 -0.92 35.91
N SER A 173 -0.11 -0.56 36.92
CA SER A 173 1.15 0.16 36.81
C SER A 173 2.23 -0.57 37.63
N ALA A 174 3.35 -0.87 36.96
CA ALA A 174 4.51 -1.64 37.46
C ALA A 174 4.24 -3.09 37.88
N LYS A 175 3.14 -3.37 38.58
CA LYS A 175 2.73 -4.71 39.00
C LYS A 175 2.36 -5.58 37.81
N THR A 176 2.69 -6.87 37.84
CA THR A 176 2.35 -7.88 36.82
C THR A 176 1.16 -8.78 37.17
N ALA A 177 0.85 -8.91 38.47
CA ALA A 177 -0.27 -9.71 38.98
C ALA A 177 -0.76 -9.16 40.33
N TYR A 178 -1.92 -9.65 40.80
CA TYR A 178 -2.47 -9.27 42.11
C TYR A 178 -1.47 -9.45 43.26
N ARG A 179 -0.65 -10.51 43.27
CA ARG A 179 0.31 -10.80 44.35
C ARG A 179 1.63 -10.03 44.27
N ASP A 180 1.83 -9.23 43.23
CA ASP A 180 3.08 -8.50 43.01
C ASP A 180 3.30 -7.44 44.11
N THR A 181 4.49 -7.47 44.72
CA THR A 181 4.89 -6.57 45.80
C THR A 181 5.70 -5.36 45.32
N THR A 182 5.96 -5.24 44.03
CA THR A 182 6.59 -4.06 43.40
C THR A 182 5.74 -2.82 43.66
N ALA A 183 6.37 -1.68 43.97
CA ALA A 183 5.63 -0.44 44.17
C ALA A 183 4.83 -0.05 42.92
N GLY A 184 3.51 0.11 43.07
CA GLY A 184 2.61 0.40 41.96
C GLY A 184 1.16 0.07 42.32
N TRP A 185 0.33 -0.22 41.31
CA TRP A 185 -1.05 -0.62 41.52
C TRP A 185 -1.53 -1.63 40.47
N TRP A 186 -2.51 -2.42 40.83
CA TRP A 186 -3.14 -3.44 39.99
C TRP A 186 -4.62 -3.51 40.33
N LEU A 187 -5.48 -3.47 39.31
CA LEU A 187 -6.94 -3.65 39.39
C LEU A 187 -7.35 -4.61 38.27
N GLY A 188 -7.97 -5.73 38.60
CA GLY A 188 -8.34 -6.71 37.57
C GLY A 188 -8.91 -8.00 38.12
N MET A 189 -8.94 -9.01 37.25
CA MET A 189 -9.41 -10.36 37.57
C MET A 189 -8.23 -11.26 37.95
N ASP A 190 -8.25 -11.85 39.14
CA ASP A 190 -7.30 -12.89 39.56
C ASP A 190 -8.07 -14.22 39.60
N GLY A 191 -7.93 -15.00 38.53
CA GLY A 191 -8.93 -16.01 38.18
C GLY A 191 -10.27 -15.34 37.85
N THR A 192 -11.36 -15.77 38.45
CA THR A 192 -12.71 -15.18 38.26
C THR A 192 -13.08 -14.14 39.31
N THR A 193 -12.12 -13.73 40.15
CA THR A 193 -12.38 -12.84 41.28
C THR A 193 -11.81 -11.44 41.03
N PRO A 194 -12.62 -10.37 41.07
CA PRO A 194 -12.12 -9.01 40.95
C PRO A 194 -11.32 -8.64 42.21
N LYS A 195 -10.10 -8.12 42.02
CA LYS A 195 -9.19 -7.73 43.10
C LYS A 195 -8.55 -6.36 42.84
N LEU A 196 -8.05 -5.76 43.91
CA LEU A 196 -7.28 -4.51 43.88
C LEU A 196 -6.03 -4.70 44.74
N ASN A 197 -4.87 -4.23 44.29
CA ASN A 197 -3.64 -4.15 45.08
C ASN A 197 -2.91 -2.84 44.78
N ILE A 198 -2.83 -1.95 45.76
CA ILE A 198 -2.11 -0.67 45.70
C ILE A 198 -0.97 -0.72 46.71
N GLY A 199 0.22 -0.26 46.32
CA GLY A 199 1.38 -0.11 47.20
C GLY A 199 2.48 -1.15 46.95
N ASN A 200 3.18 -1.55 48.01
CA ASN A 200 4.35 -2.45 47.97
C ASN A 200 4.29 -3.50 49.10
N ALA A 201 5.42 -4.17 49.37
CA ALA A 201 5.52 -5.18 50.43
C ALA A 201 5.31 -4.64 51.86
N SER A 202 5.61 -3.36 52.10
CA SER A 202 5.60 -2.75 53.44
C SER A 202 4.38 -1.87 53.70
N TYR A 203 3.78 -1.31 52.63
CA TYR A 203 2.62 -0.43 52.69
C TYR A 203 1.66 -0.80 51.58
N SER A 204 0.45 -1.29 51.91
CA SER A 204 -0.51 -1.70 50.89
C SER A 204 -1.97 -1.56 51.30
N LEU A 205 -2.83 -1.36 50.31
CA LEU A 205 -4.29 -1.53 50.40
C LEU A 205 -4.72 -2.56 49.37
N LYS A 206 -5.42 -3.61 49.81
CA LYS A 206 -5.83 -4.72 48.93
C LYS A 206 -7.29 -5.09 49.12
N TRP A 207 -8.01 -5.27 48.02
CA TRP A 207 -9.27 -6.01 48.00
C TRP A 207 -8.99 -7.42 47.53
N THR A 208 -9.23 -8.41 48.39
CA THR A 208 -8.92 -9.83 48.12
C THR A 208 -10.00 -10.53 47.30
N GLY A 209 -11.14 -9.86 47.05
CA GLY A 209 -12.37 -10.47 46.59
C GLY A 209 -13.38 -10.74 47.72
N THR A 210 -12.92 -10.79 48.96
CA THR A 210 -13.76 -11.07 50.14
C THR A 210 -13.47 -10.16 51.34
N ALA A 211 -12.29 -9.54 51.39
CA ALA A 211 -11.86 -8.67 52.48
C ALA A 211 -11.04 -7.49 51.97
N LEU A 212 -11.10 -6.39 52.72
CA LEU A 212 -10.16 -5.28 52.60
C LEU A 212 -9.00 -5.50 53.57
N GLU A 213 -7.79 -5.62 53.05
CA GLU A 213 -6.56 -5.73 53.82
C GLU A 213 -5.77 -4.42 53.73
N VAL A 214 -5.28 -3.94 54.87
CA VAL A 214 -4.42 -2.75 54.96
C VAL A 214 -3.16 -3.12 55.71
N LEU A 215 -2.00 -2.80 55.13
CA LEU A 215 -0.69 -2.96 55.74
C LEU A 215 0.01 -1.60 55.77
N GLY A 216 0.54 -1.23 56.94
CA GLY A 216 1.19 0.06 57.19
C GLY A 216 0.42 0.94 58.18
N SER A 217 0.83 2.20 58.29
CA SER A 217 0.17 3.18 59.15
C SER A 217 -1.01 3.86 58.44
N ILE A 218 -2.17 3.91 59.10
CA ILE A 218 -3.30 4.74 58.66
C ILE A 218 -3.19 6.08 59.37
N GLY A 219 -2.73 7.11 58.65
CA GLY A 219 -2.64 8.47 59.17
C GLY A 219 -3.95 9.21 58.97
N GLY A 220 -4.67 9.49 60.06
CA GLY A 220 -5.82 10.39 60.05
C GLY A 220 -5.62 11.49 61.08
N THR A 221 -5.76 12.74 60.66
CA THR A 221 -6.12 13.84 61.57
C THR A 221 -7.63 13.78 61.73
N VAL A 222 -8.10 13.54 62.96
CA VAL A 222 -9.53 13.56 63.31
C VAL A 222 -10.01 15.00 63.36
#